data_AF-A0A1I0H7T3-F1
#
_entry.id   AF-A0A1I0H7T3-F1
#
_cell.length_a   1.000
_cell.length_b   1.000
_cell.length_c   1.000
_cell.angle_alpha   90.00
_cell.angle_beta   90.00
_cell.angle_gamma   90.00
#
_symmetry.space_group_name_H-M   'P 1'
#
loop_
_entity.id
_entity.type
_entity.pdbx_description
1 polymer ?
#
loop_
_entity_poly.entity_id
_entity_poly.type
_entity_poly.pdbx_seq_one_letter_code
_entity_poly.pdbx_strand_id
1 'polypeptide(L)'
;MVPCTNTIEHERRDSALLDKMLNERNAIFNWFLEGLHRLIDHNFKITHSSACEEAIKDYREKLDTVFRYLSEFYIITGDRADMVVKADFDRAYMSWCVLNEFAHVNKQNIRDRMEANGCPADKANIEGKRGVMVYRNLKQKEEEFQGVTQEEYKQGMKKQRNC
;
A
#
# COMPACT_ATOMS: atom_id res chain seq x y z
N MET A 1 5.17 12.15 2.97
CA MET A 1 5.06 12.68 1.60
C MET A 1 3.71 13.37 1.49
N VAL A 2 3.65 14.59 0.99
CA VAL A 2 2.38 15.32 0.78
C VAL A 2 2.23 15.55 -0.72
N PRO A 3 1.26 14.92 -1.41
CA PRO A 3 1.12 15.08 -2.84
C PRO A 3 0.47 16.44 -3.17
N CYS A 4 1.09 17.21 -4.06
CA CYS A 4 0.51 18.45 -4.58
C CYS A 4 -0.27 18.13 -5.87
N THR A 5 -1.53 17.73 -5.74
CA THR A 5 -2.38 17.37 -6.90
C THR A 5 -3.18 18.54 -7.46
N ASN A 6 -3.25 19.66 -6.73
CA ASN A 6 -3.99 20.84 -7.15
C ASN A 6 -3.14 21.73 -8.06
N THR A 7 -3.53 21.87 -9.32
CA THR A 7 -2.89 22.77 -10.29
C THR A 7 -3.76 24.01 -10.48
N ILE A 8 -3.16 25.19 -10.37
CA ILE A 8 -3.84 26.46 -10.63
C ILE A 8 -3.72 26.79 -12.13
N GLU A 9 -4.86 26.98 -12.79
CA GLU A 9 -4.94 27.40 -14.20
C GLU A 9 -4.23 28.74 -14.45
N HIS A 10 -3.64 28.91 -15.63
CA HIS A 10 -2.80 30.06 -15.95
C HIS A 10 -3.48 31.41 -15.70
N GLU A 11 -4.76 31.52 -16.05
CA GLU A 11 -5.56 32.74 -15.93
C GLU A 11 -5.91 33.08 -14.48
N ARG A 12 -5.83 32.10 -13.56
CA ARG A 12 -6.10 32.27 -12.12
C ARG A 12 -4.84 32.52 -11.30
N ARG A 13 -3.66 32.48 -11.92
CA ARG A 13 -2.39 32.70 -11.21
C ARG A 13 -2.21 34.19 -10.95
N ASP A 14 -2.01 34.52 -9.68
CA ASP A 14 -1.72 35.87 -9.25
C ASP A 14 -0.19 36.09 -9.24
N SER A 15 0.30 36.94 -10.13
CA SER A 15 1.74 37.27 -10.22
C SER A 15 2.26 38.05 -9.02
N ALA A 16 1.38 38.71 -8.26
CA ALA A 16 1.70 39.48 -7.05
C ALA A 16 1.40 38.70 -5.76
N LEU A 17 1.14 37.38 -5.85
CA LEU A 17 0.79 36.54 -4.70
C LEU A 17 1.82 36.62 -3.57
N LEU A 18 3.11 36.62 -3.92
CA LEU A 18 4.18 36.68 -2.94
C LEU A 18 4.12 37.97 -2.11
N ASP A 19 3.94 39.12 -2.76
CA ASP A 19 3.85 40.42 -2.09
C ASP A 19 2.63 40.49 -1.16
N LYS A 20 1.49 39.92 -1.60
CA LYS A 20 0.29 39.80 -0.77
C LYS A 20 0.53 38.96 0.48
N MET A 21 1.17 37.79 0.33
CA MET A 21 1.53 36.94 1.46
C MET A 21 2.50 37.63 2.43
N LEU A 22 3.47 38.40 1.92
CA LEU A 22 4.43 39.14 2.76
C LEU A 22 3.79 40.31 3.52
N ASN A 23 2.77 40.94 2.93
CA ASN A 23 1.96 41.95 3.61
C ASN A 23 1.12 41.31 4.74
N GLU A 24 0.68 40.07 4.56
CA GLU A 24 -0.08 39.30 5.54
C GLU A 24 0.78 38.48 6.53
N ARG A 25 2.11 38.66 6.52
CA ARG A 25 3.05 37.85 7.32
C ARG A 25 2.68 37.72 8.81
N ASN A 26 2.12 38.78 9.41
CA ASN A 26 1.72 38.77 10.82
C ASN A 26 0.52 37.83 11.04
N ALA A 27 -0.44 37.82 10.10
CA ALA A 27 -1.59 36.91 10.16
C ALA A 27 -1.15 35.46 9.95
N ILE A 28 -0.26 35.21 8.99
CA ILE A 28 0.33 33.87 8.75
C ILE A 28 1.08 33.39 10.00
N PHE A 29 1.85 34.27 10.65
CA PHE A 29 2.58 33.95 11.87
C PHE A 29 1.63 33.64 13.04
N ASN A 30 0.58 34.42 13.23
CA ASN A 30 -0.43 34.14 14.24
C ASN A 30 -1.13 32.79 13.99
N TRP A 31 -1.46 32.48 12.73
CA TRP A 31 -2.01 31.18 12.35
C TRP A 31 -1.05 30.02 12.64
N PHE A 32 0.26 30.22 12.45
CA PHE A 32 1.29 29.26 12.86
C PHE A 32 1.32 29.07 14.39
N LEU A 33 1.23 30.15 15.18
CA LEU A 33 1.18 30.08 16.65
C LEU A 33 -0.06 29.32 17.14
N GLU A 34 -1.23 29.55 16.53
CA GLU A 34 -2.43 28.75 16.81
C GLU A 34 -2.21 27.27 16.51
N GLY A 35 -1.54 26.96 15.39
CA GLY A 35 -1.14 25.60 15.04
C GLY A 35 -0.19 24.97 16.07
N LEU A 36 0.75 25.75 16.60
CA LEU A 36 1.68 25.31 17.64
C LEU A 36 0.95 25.06 18.97
N HIS A 37 0.06 25.95 19.40
CA HIS A 37 -0.76 25.74 20.59
C HIS A 37 -1.57 24.46 20.49
N ARG A 38 -2.26 24.23 19.36
CA ARG A 38 -2.98 22.98 19.10
C ARG A 38 -2.07 21.75 19.20
N LEU A 39 -0.83 21.83 18.72
CA LEU A 39 0.12 20.73 18.79
C LEU A 39 0.57 20.43 20.23
N ILE A 40 0.83 21.48 21.02
CA ILE A 40 1.17 21.36 22.44
C ILE A 40 0.01 20.73 23.22
N ASP A 41 -1.22 21.21 23.01
CA ASP A 41 -2.43 20.69 23.65
C ASP A 41 -2.70 19.22 23.28
N HIS A 42 -2.22 18.78 22.12
CA HIS A 42 -2.28 17.40 21.65
C HIS A 42 -1.03 16.56 22.01
N ASN A 43 -0.28 16.95 23.04
CA ASN A 43 0.94 16.28 23.51
C ASN A 43 1.97 16.04 22.39
N PHE A 44 2.16 17.03 21.52
CA PHE A 44 3.08 16.97 20.39
C PHE A 44 2.78 15.86 19.37
N LYS A 45 1.56 15.32 19.38
CA LYS A 45 1.11 14.36 18.37
C LYS A 45 0.58 15.11 17.14
N ILE A 46 1.20 14.87 15.99
CA ILE A 46 0.76 15.46 14.72
C ILE A 46 -0.54 14.79 14.28
N THR A 47 -1.47 15.57 13.73
CA THR A 47 -2.69 15.04 13.13
C THR A 47 -2.37 14.28 11.84
N HIS A 48 -2.86 13.06 11.74
CA HIS A 48 -2.67 12.22 10.56
C HIS A 48 -3.54 12.70 9.40
N SER A 49 -2.98 12.65 8.19
CA SER A 49 -3.67 12.97 6.95
C SER A 49 -3.76 11.70 6.11
N SER A 50 -4.99 11.31 5.75
CA SER A 50 -5.25 10.15 4.89
C SER A 50 -4.50 10.25 3.56
N ALA A 51 -4.48 11.44 2.94
CA ALA A 51 -3.74 11.68 1.70
C ALA A 51 -2.22 11.48 1.87
N CYS A 52 -1.67 11.79 3.04
CA CYS A 52 -0.25 11.53 3.32
C CYS A 52 0.02 10.03 3.50
N GLU A 53 -0.87 9.32 4.17
CA GLU A 53 -0.77 7.87 4.39
C GLU A 53 -0.87 7.09 3.08
N GLU A 54 -1.83 7.46 2.23
CA GLU A 54 -2.00 6.91 0.89
C GLU A 54 -0.77 7.18 0.01
N ALA A 55 -0.26 8.41 -0.02
CA ALA A 55 0.95 8.74 -0.77
C ALA A 55 2.19 7.95 -0.30
N ILE A 56 2.31 7.71 1.01
CA ILE A 56 3.38 6.87 1.57
C ILE A 56 3.18 5.40 1.16
N LYS A 57 1.93 4.91 1.21
CA LYS A 57 1.58 3.54 0.80
C LYS A 57 1.91 3.32 -0.67
N ASP A 58 1.44 4.18 -1.56
CA ASP A 58 1.70 4.12 -3.01
C ASP A 58 3.20 4.14 -3.32
N TYR A 59 3.95 4.98 -2.62
CA TYR A 59 5.41 5.04 -2.77
C TYR A 59 6.07 3.71 -2.36
N ARG A 60 5.62 3.12 -1.25
CA ARG A 60 6.11 1.81 -0.79
C ARG A 60 5.75 0.69 -1.77
N GLU A 61 4.53 0.67 -2.29
CA GLU A 61 4.09 -0.33 -3.28
C GLU A 61 4.89 -0.26 -4.59
N LYS A 62 5.29 0.94 -5.02
CA LYS A 62 6.12 1.12 -6.22
C LYS A 62 7.57 0.65 -6.04
N LEU A 63 8.12 0.79 -4.83
CA LEU A 63 9.54 0.48 -4.56
C LEU A 63 9.77 -0.93 -4.01
N ASP A 64 8.77 -1.50 -3.36
CA ASP A 64 8.86 -2.80 -2.73
C ASP A 64 7.87 -3.79 -3.34
N THR A 65 8.40 -4.64 -4.23
CA THR A 65 7.63 -5.69 -4.88
C THR A 65 7.10 -6.73 -3.90
N VAL A 66 7.77 -6.96 -2.76
CA VAL A 66 7.28 -7.85 -1.70
C VAL A 66 6.09 -7.24 -0.99
N PHE A 67 6.19 -5.95 -0.62
CA PHE A 67 5.07 -5.22 -0.01
C PHE A 67 3.86 -5.17 -0.93
N ARG A 68 4.09 -4.89 -2.23
CA ARG A 68 3.02 -4.88 -3.23
C ARG A 68 2.35 -6.24 -3.38
N TYR A 69 3.12 -7.33 -3.46
CA TYR A 69 2.56 -8.67 -3.51
C TYR A 69 1.76 -9.01 -2.25
N LEU A 70 2.24 -8.61 -1.06
CA LEU A 70 1.48 -8.76 0.18
C LEU A 70 0.17 -7.96 0.16
N SER A 71 0.22 -6.70 -0.28
CA SER A 71 -0.96 -5.82 -0.29
C SER A 71 -2.01 -6.28 -1.30
N GLU A 72 -1.61 -6.97 -2.37
CA GLU A 72 -2.52 -7.55 -3.37
C GLU A 72 -3.16 -8.85 -2.88
N PHE A 73 -2.38 -9.84 -2.41
CA PHE A 73 -2.87 -11.23 -2.22
C PHE A 73 -3.09 -11.65 -0.77
N TYR A 74 -2.62 -10.89 0.21
CA TYR A 74 -2.64 -11.30 1.62
C TYR A 74 -3.26 -10.24 2.53
N ILE A 75 -3.73 -10.70 3.69
CA ILE A 75 -4.15 -9.88 4.81
C ILE A 75 -3.16 -10.13 5.94
N ILE A 76 -2.55 -9.06 6.46
CA ILE A 76 -1.69 -9.13 7.65
C ILE A 76 -2.62 -9.11 8.86
N THR A 77 -2.85 -10.27 9.47
CA THR A 77 -3.83 -10.45 10.55
C THR A 77 -3.26 -10.14 11.92
N GLY A 78 -1.94 -10.28 12.09
CA GLY A 78 -1.30 -10.20 13.41
C GLY A 78 -1.50 -11.46 14.28
N ASP A 79 -2.27 -12.44 13.81
CA ASP A 79 -2.49 -13.70 14.52
C ASP A 79 -1.40 -14.71 14.17
N ARG A 80 -0.71 -15.23 15.19
CA ARG A 80 0.35 -16.22 15.05
C ARG A 80 -0.15 -17.56 14.50
N ALA A 81 -1.43 -17.85 14.65
CA ALA A 81 -2.07 -19.05 14.11
C ALA A 81 -2.20 -18.99 12.57
N ASP A 82 -2.36 -17.79 12.01
CA ASP A 82 -2.36 -17.60 10.56
C ASP A 82 -0.94 -17.72 10.03
N MET A 83 -0.75 -18.66 9.12
CA MET A 83 0.57 -18.94 8.56
C MET A 83 0.50 -19.43 7.13
N VAL A 84 1.54 -19.09 6.36
CA VAL A 84 1.71 -19.51 4.98
C VAL A 84 3.06 -20.19 4.85
N VAL A 85 3.10 -21.32 4.12
CA VAL A 85 4.35 -22.06 3.87
C VAL A 85 5.32 -21.16 3.11
N LYS A 86 6.52 -20.98 3.68
CA LYS A 86 7.54 -20.06 3.13
C LYS A 86 7.91 -20.42 1.69
N ALA A 87 8.09 -21.71 1.41
CA ALA A 87 8.49 -22.19 0.09
C ALA A 87 7.40 -21.92 -0.98
N ASP A 88 6.13 -22.00 -0.60
CA ASP A 88 5.01 -21.73 -1.51
C ASP A 88 4.84 -20.24 -1.74
N PHE A 89 4.97 -19.44 -0.68
CA PHE A 89 4.99 -17.99 -0.79
C PHE A 89 6.13 -17.49 -1.69
N ASP A 90 7.37 -17.91 -1.43
CA ASP A 90 8.55 -17.46 -2.20
C ASP A 90 8.38 -17.81 -3.69
N ARG A 91 7.84 -19.01 -3.99
CA ARG A 91 7.59 -19.47 -5.36
C ARG A 91 6.49 -18.64 -6.03
N ALA A 92 5.36 -18.44 -5.36
CA ALA A 92 4.24 -17.67 -5.89
C ALA A 92 4.62 -16.20 -6.12
N TYR A 93 5.38 -15.59 -5.20
CA TYR A 93 5.94 -14.25 -5.34
C TYR A 93 6.88 -14.15 -6.55
N MET A 94 7.83 -15.07 -6.70
CA MET A 94 8.74 -15.06 -7.85
C MET A 94 7.99 -15.20 -9.18
N SER A 95 7.01 -16.10 -9.25
CA SER A 95 6.15 -16.23 -10.43
C SER A 95 5.34 -14.97 -10.71
N TRP A 96 4.77 -14.33 -9.68
CA TRP A 96 4.05 -13.07 -9.83
C TRP A 96 4.97 -11.94 -10.32
N CYS A 97 6.20 -11.84 -9.82
CA CYS A 97 7.17 -10.87 -10.32
C CYS A 97 7.47 -11.07 -11.81
N VAL A 98 7.67 -12.31 -12.26
CA VAL A 98 7.92 -12.61 -13.68
C VAL A 98 6.72 -12.26 -14.55
N LEU A 99 5.50 -12.59 -14.11
CA LEU A 99 4.26 -12.30 -14.85
C LEU A 99 3.96 -10.80 -14.98
N ASN A 100 4.37 -10.00 -13.98
CA ASN A 100 4.15 -8.56 -13.95
C ASN A 100 5.40 -7.74 -14.34
N GLU A 101 6.41 -8.40 -14.93
CA GLU A 101 7.66 -7.76 -15.40
C GLU A 101 8.43 -7.00 -14.30
N PHE A 102 8.33 -7.44 -13.04
CA PHE A 102 9.08 -6.90 -11.91
C PHE A 102 10.37 -7.68 -11.65
N ALA A 103 11.41 -6.96 -11.24
CA ALA A 103 12.61 -7.57 -10.67
C ALA A 103 12.29 -8.13 -9.27
N HIS A 104 12.44 -9.44 -9.10
CA HIS A 104 12.31 -10.07 -7.79
C HIS A 104 13.51 -9.72 -6.89
N VAL A 105 13.28 -9.61 -5.59
CA VAL A 105 14.38 -9.45 -4.63
C VAL A 105 15.04 -10.79 -4.29
N ASN A 106 16.25 -10.77 -3.73
CA ASN A 106 16.94 -11.99 -3.33
C ASN A 106 16.24 -12.65 -2.11
N LYS A 107 16.50 -13.94 -1.85
CA LYS A 107 15.80 -14.70 -0.78
C LYS A 107 15.97 -14.11 0.63
N GLN A 108 17.13 -13.52 0.93
CA GLN A 108 17.39 -12.88 2.22
C GLN A 108 16.55 -11.61 2.36
N ASN A 109 16.50 -10.79 1.31
CA ASN A 109 15.71 -9.58 1.23
C ASN A 109 14.21 -9.87 1.30
N ILE A 110 13.72 -10.99 0.74
CA ILE A 110 12.31 -11.38 0.92
C ILE A 110 12.04 -11.55 2.41
N ARG A 111 12.86 -12.32 3.12
CA ARG A 111 12.69 -12.56 4.56
C ARG A 111 12.71 -11.25 5.34
N ASP A 112 13.72 -10.40 5.12
CA ASP A 112 13.87 -9.14 5.85
C ASP A 112 12.68 -8.20 5.61
N ARG A 113 12.16 -8.16 4.37
CA ARG A 113 10.96 -7.39 4.01
C ARG A 113 9.69 -7.99 4.60
N MET A 114 9.57 -9.30 4.67
CA MET A 114 8.44 -9.97 5.36
C MET A 114 8.44 -9.64 6.85
N GLU A 115 9.59 -9.72 7.51
CA GLU A 115 9.76 -9.33 8.93
C GLU A 115 9.40 -7.85 9.14
N ALA A 116 9.85 -6.95 8.27
CA ALA A 116 9.51 -5.53 8.32
C ALA A 116 8.01 -5.23 8.14
N ASN A 117 7.29 -6.10 7.44
CA ASN A 117 5.84 -6.02 7.27
C ASN A 117 5.05 -6.76 8.37
N GLY A 118 5.71 -7.21 9.45
CA GLY A 118 5.06 -7.88 10.58
C GLY A 118 4.78 -9.37 10.35
N CYS A 119 5.37 -9.96 9.31
CA CYS A 119 5.22 -11.37 8.93
C CYS A 119 6.53 -12.14 9.16
N PRO A 120 6.88 -12.52 10.40
CA PRO A 120 8.15 -13.16 10.69
C PRO A 120 8.22 -14.59 10.15
N ALA A 121 9.42 -15.00 9.75
CA ALA A 121 9.71 -16.38 9.39
C ALA A 121 9.92 -17.24 10.65
N ASP A 122 9.21 -18.36 10.76
CA ASP A 122 9.28 -19.26 11.90
C ASP A 122 9.13 -20.73 11.46
N LYS A 123 9.39 -21.67 12.38
CA LYS A 123 9.14 -23.09 12.18
C LYS A 123 7.74 -23.44 12.71
N ALA A 124 7.01 -24.25 11.96
CA ALA A 124 5.73 -24.79 12.35
C ALA A 124 5.64 -26.29 12.06
N ASN A 125 4.69 -26.94 12.72
CA ASN A 125 4.31 -28.31 12.42
C ASN A 125 3.08 -28.26 11.53
N ILE A 126 3.21 -28.68 10.27
CA ILE A 126 2.12 -28.69 9.29
C ILE A 126 1.92 -30.12 8.83
N GLU A 127 0.69 -30.63 8.89
CA GLU A 127 0.31 -31.96 8.38
C GLU A 127 1.25 -33.10 8.84
N GLY A 128 1.65 -33.09 10.10
CA GLY A 128 2.55 -34.11 10.68
C GLY A 128 4.04 -33.96 10.33
N LYS A 129 4.41 -33.01 9.45
CA LYS A 129 5.81 -32.66 9.17
C LYS A 129 6.29 -31.62 10.18
N ARG A 130 7.32 -31.96 10.95
CA ARG A 130 7.93 -31.05 11.92
C ARG A 130 8.96 -30.12 11.28
N GLY A 131 8.98 -28.87 11.71
CA GLY A 131 10.02 -27.91 11.34
C GLY A 131 9.88 -27.29 9.94
N VAL A 132 8.67 -27.25 9.39
CA VAL A 132 8.39 -26.57 8.12
C VAL A 132 8.53 -25.06 8.33
N MET A 133 9.27 -24.39 7.43
CA MET A 133 9.41 -22.94 7.47
C MET A 133 8.15 -22.26 6.95
N VAL A 134 7.62 -21.31 7.73
CA VAL A 134 6.42 -20.55 7.44
C VAL A 134 6.66 -19.06 7.65
N TYR A 135 5.88 -18.22 7.00
CA TYR A 135 5.63 -16.85 7.45
C TYR A 135 4.38 -16.85 8.32
N ARG A 136 4.40 -16.13 9.44
CA ARG A 136 3.26 -16.01 10.37
C ARG A 136 2.55 -14.68 10.22
N ASN A 137 1.39 -14.55 10.87
CA ASN A 137 0.60 -13.32 10.96
C ASN A 137 -0.04 -12.87 9.65
N LEU A 138 -0.20 -13.80 8.71
CA LEU A 138 -0.81 -13.52 7.41
C LEU A 138 -1.70 -14.67 6.93
N LYS A 139 -2.79 -14.29 6.26
CA LYS A 139 -3.70 -15.19 5.56
C LYS A 139 -3.86 -14.72 4.11
N GLN A 140 -4.01 -15.64 3.18
CA GLN A 140 -4.33 -15.29 1.80
C GLN A 140 -5.72 -14.66 1.74
N LYS A 141 -5.91 -13.60 0.95
CA LYS A 141 -7.24 -13.07 0.67
C LYS A 141 -8.06 -14.14 -0.02
N GLU A 142 -9.27 -14.37 0.48
CA GLU A 142 -10.24 -15.22 -0.20
C GLU A 142 -10.67 -14.47 -1.46
N GLU A 143 -10.19 -14.89 -2.63
CA GLU A 143 -10.76 -14.44 -3.90
C GLU A 143 -12.19 -15.00 -3.95
N GLU A 144 -13.17 -14.15 -3.66
CA GLU A 144 -14.52 -14.35 -4.21
C GLU A 144 -14.40 -14.26 -5.73
N PHE A 145 -14.08 -15.40 -6.33
CA PHE A 145 -14.19 -15.61 -7.76
C PHE A 145 -15.67 -15.51 -8.09
N GLN A 146 -16.17 -14.29 -8.37
CA GLN A 146 -17.39 -14.14 -9.15
C GLN A 146 -17.05 -14.60 -10.56
N GLY A 147 -17.10 -15.91 -10.76
CA GLY A 147 -17.02 -16.50 -12.07
C GLY A 147 -18.12 -15.87 -12.92
N VAL A 148 -17.73 -15.04 -13.87
CA VAL A 148 -18.61 -14.51 -14.91
C VAL A 148 -19.39 -15.71 -15.47
N THR A 149 -20.71 -15.68 -15.32
CA THR A 149 -21.55 -16.80 -15.76
C THR A 149 -21.54 -16.87 -17.28
N GLN A 150 -21.71 -18.07 -17.86
CA GLN A 150 -21.70 -18.29 -19.32
C GLN A 150 -22.71 -17.40 -20.08
N GLU A 151 -23.72 -16.88 -19.38
CA GLU A 151 -24.73 -15.94 -19.87
C GLU A 151 -24.11 -14.59 -20.31
N GLU A 152 -23.20 -14.03 -19.51
CA GLU A 152 -22.56 -12.73 -19.75
C GLU A 152 -21.54 -12.80 -20.90
N TYR A 153 -20.85 -13.94 -21.04
CA TYR A 153 -19.92 -14.19 -22.16
C TYR A 153 -20.63 -14.25 -23.52
N LYS A 154 -21.88 -14.75 -23.55
CA LYS A 154 -22.70 -14.80 -24.77
C LYS A 154 -23.30 -13.45 -25.14
N GLN A 155 -23.57 -12.57 -24.18
CA GLN A 155 -24.06 -11.21 -24.43
C GLN A 155 -22.97 -10.29 -25.02
N GLY A 156 -21.70 -10.47 -24.63
CA GLY A 156 -20.56 -9.74 -25.23
C GLY A 156 -20.33 -10.07 -26.71
N MET A 157 -20.43 -11.35 -27.09
CA MET A 157 -20.19 -11.80 -28.47
C MET A 157 -21.32 -11.44 -29.46
N LYS A 158 -22.53 -11.14 -28.98
CA LYS A 158 -23.62 -10.63 -29.84
C LYS A 158 -23.48 -9.14 -30.16
N LYS A 159 -22.76 -8.37 -29.36
CA LYS A 159 -22.60 -6.92 -29.56
C LYS A 159 -21.52 -6.56 -30.59
N GLN A 160 -20.64 -7.51 -30.94
CA GLN A 160 -19.55 -7.34 -31.92
C GLN A 160 -19.90 -7.79 -33.35
N ARG A 161 -21.11 -8.33 -33.60
CA ARG A 161 -21.54 -8.76 -34.95
C ARG A 161 -22.50 -7.79 -35.67
N ASN A 162 -22.77 -6.62 -35.09
CA ASN A 162 -23.62 -5.58 -35.71
C ASN A 162 -22.84 -4.26 -35.92
N CYS A 163 -21.65 -4.35 -36.55
CA CYS A 163 -21.03 -3.25 -37.28
C CYS A 163 -20.66 -3.76 -38.67
#